data_AF-A0A955W755-F1
#
_entry.id   AF-A0A955W755-F1
#
_cell.length_a   1.000
_cell.length_b   1.000
_cell.length_c   1.000
_cell.angle_alpha   90.00
_cell.angle_beta   90.00
_cell.angle_gamma   90.00
#
_symmetry.space_group_name_H-M   'P 1'
#
loop_
_entity.id
_entity.type
_entity.pdbx_description
1 polymer ?
#
loop_
_entity_poly.entity_id
_entity_poly.type
_entity_poly.pdbx_seq_one_letter_code
_entity_poly.pdbx_strand_id
1 'polypeptide(L)'
;DVGVGTDGRLLAGQSFDLRPVEPVVIETSIRDGVLLADGVALQLEGSILDVEFELPISLGQLRVEFNPNGTITGVLGGALPWRTLADVIPRIGGASQFAALGATILRGIADIMNFETGECDRISASIRVHGVPAFIYEDSAPSPDAGVP
;
A
#
# COMPACT_ATOMS: atom_id res chain seq x y z
N ASP A 1 -11.54 7.79 9.36
CA ASP A 1 -12.52 7.74 8.28
C ASP A 1 -11.85 8.16 6.98
N VAL A 2 -11.26 7.18 6.28
CA VAL A 2 -10.52 7.42 5.03
C VAL A 2 -11.51 7.27 3.88
N GLY A 3 -11.80 8.38 3.20
CA GLY A 3 -12.82 8.43 2.16
C GLY A 3 -12.25 8.03 0.80
N VAL A 4 -12.77 6.94 0.23
CA VAL A 4 -12.48 6.54 -1.16
C VAL A 4 -13.47 7.24 -2.10
N GLY A 5 -12.97 7.82 -3.19
CA GLY A 5 -13.79 8.41 -4.25
C GLY A 5 -14.66 7.37 -4.96
N THR A 6 -15.65 7.84 -5.73
CA THR A 6 -16.57 6.97 -6.48
C THR A 6 -15.89 6.15 -7.59
N ASP A 7 -14.63 6.44 -7.87
CA ASP A 7 -13.76 5.76 -8.82
C ASP A 7 -12.78 4.77 -8.15
N GLY A 8 -12.91 4.54 -6.84
CA GLY A 8 -12.05 3.63 -6.08
C GLY A 8 -10.67 4.24 -5.77
N ARG A 9 -10.46 5.54 -5.99
CA ARG A 9 -9.19 6.23 -5.70
C ARG A 9 -9.31 7.01 -4.40
N LEU A 10 -8.19 7.19 -3.69
CA LEU A 10 -8.15 8.09 -2.53
C LEU A 10 -8.45 9.52 -2.99
N LEU A 11 -9.32 10.22 -2.26
CA LEU A 11 -9.69 11.60 -2.57
C LEU A 11 -8.47 12.55 -2.43
N ALA A 12 -8.23 13.37 -3.46
CA ALA A 12 -7.17 14.38 -3.44
C ALA A 12 -7.42 15.36 -2.27
N GLY A 13 -6.45 15.44 -1.36
CA GLY A 13 -6.53 16.22 -0.11
C GLY A 13 -6.37 15.40 1.17
N GLN A 14 -6.38 14.06 1.10
CA GLN A 14 -6.20 13.19 2.28
C GLN A 14 -4.76 12.64 2.45
N SER A 15 -3.87 12.86 1.47
CA SER A 15 -2.48 12.37 1.50
C SER A 15 -1.44 13.38 2.02
N PHE A 16 -1.85 14.64 2.27
CA PHE A 16 -0.94 15.74 2.68
C PHE A 16 -1.28 16.29 4.05
N ASP A 17 -1.56 15.40 5.00
CA ASP A 17 -1.64 15.81 6.39
C ASP A 17 -0.22 16.18 6.87
N LEU A 18 -0.02 17.43 7.28
CA LEU A 18 1.26 17.94 7.81
C LEU A 18 1.55 17.40 9.22
N ARG A 19 0.63 16.60 9.78
CA ARG A 19 0.82 15.99 11.09
C ARG A 19 1.97 14.98 11.03
N PRO A 20 2.91 15.00 11.99
CA PRO A 20 4.02 14.06 12.03
C PRO A 20 3.48 12.67 12.34
N VAL A 21 3.23 11.88 11.32
CA VAL A 21 3.24 10.42 11.44
C VAL A 21 4.70 10.01 11.37
N GLU A 22 5.11 9.07 12.21
CA GLU A 22 6.46 8.52 12.16
C GLU A 22 6.68 7.92 10.75
N PRO A 23 7.69 8.41 10.00
CA PRO A 23 7.83 8.02 8.61
C PRO A 23 8.24 6.56 8.52
N VAL A 24 7.60 5.81 7.62
CA VAL A 24 8.13 4.52 7.20
C VAL A 24 9.39 4.78 6.38
N VAL A 25 10.56 4.48 6.96
CA VAL A 25 11.85 4.57 6.27
C VAL A 25 12.18 3.20 5.69
N ILE A 26 12.41 3.18 4.38
CA ILE A 26 12.79 1.97 3.65
C ILE A 26 14.13 2.25 2.98
N GLU A 27 15.09 1.34 3.14
CA GLU A 27 16.34 1.39 2.39
C GLU A 27 16.07 1.03 0.92
N THR A 28 16.55 1.88 0.01
CA THR A 28 16.28 1.73 -1.42
C THR A 28 17.57 1.87 -2.23
N SER A 29 17.55 1.31 -3.44
CA SER A 29 18.57 1.56 -4.45
C SER A 29 17.92 1.91 -5.77
N ILE A 30 18.53 2.82 -6.53
CA ILE A 30 18.12 3.12 -7.90
C ILE A 30 19.11 2.45 -8.84
N ARG A 31 18.61 1.64 -9.76
CA ARG A 31 19.39 0.97 -10.81
C ARG A 31 18.68 1.13 -12.14
N ASP A 32 19.37 1.67 -13.14
CA ASP A 32 18.83 1.88 -14.50
C ASP A 32 17.47 2.61 -14.54
N GLY A 33 17.31 3.63 -13.68
CA GLY A 33 16.06 4.42 -13.60
C GLY A 33 14.92 3.76 -12.83
N VAL A 34 15.16 2.60 -12.22
CA VAL A 34 14.20 1.85 -11.41
C VAL A 34 14.58 1.93 -9.94
N LEU A 35 13.66 2.36 -9.08
CA LEU A 35 13.79 2.27 -7.63
C LEU A 35 13.44 0.85 -7.19
N LEU A 36 14.34 0.24 -6.44
CA LEU A 36 14.23 -1.10 -5.89
C LEU A 36 14.35 -1.01 -4.36
N ALA A 37 13.48 -1.74 -3.66
CA ALA A 37 13.58 -1.94 -2.23
C ALA A 37 13.33 -3.40 -1.88
N ASP A 38 14.08 -3.91 -0.91
CA ASP A 38 13.86 -5.22 -0.30
C ASP A 38 13.51 -5.06 1.18
N GLY A 39 13.08 -6.15 1.81
CA GLY A 39 12.76 -6.15 3.24
C GLY A 39 11.60 -5.21 3.62
N VAL A 40 10.79 -4.77 2.67
CA VAL A 40 9.70 -3.82 2.92
C VAL A 40 8.70 -4.44 3.88
N ALA A 41 8.48 -3.77 5.00
CA ALA A 41 7.45 -4.11 5.98
C ALA A 41 6.47 -2.94 6.07
N LEU A 42 5.21 -3.18 5.75
CA LEU A 42 4.17 -2.16 5.72
C LEU A 42 2.92 -2.68 6.42
N GLN A 43 2.21 -1.78 7.06
CA GLN A 43 0.86 -2.02 7.57
C GLN A 43 -0.08 -1.16 6.74
N LEU A 44 -0.80 -1.79 5.80
CA LEU A 44 -1.77 -1.09 4.97
C LEU A 44 -3.13 -1.15 5.63
N GLU A 45 -3.73 0.00 5.87
CA GLU A 45 -5.12 0.09 6.28
C GLU A 45 -6.01 -0.04 5.03
N GLY A 46 -7.04 -0.87 5.12
CA GLY A 46 -8.01 -1.10 4.05
C GLY A 46 -9.41 -1.31 4.58
N SER A 47 -10.39 -1.29 3.68
CA SER A 47 -11.78 -1.62 4.00
C SER A 47 -12.42 -2.51 2.93
N ILE A 48 -13.25 -3.46 3.37
CA ILE A 48 -14.04 -4.34 2.52
C ILE A 48 -15.44 -4.33 3.11
N LEU A 49 -16.44 -3.90 2.33
CA LEU A 49 -17.84 -3.89 2.76
C LEU A 49 -18.01 -3.21 4.13
N ASP A 50 -17.42 -2.03 4.28
CA ASP A 50 -17.42 -1.20 5.51
C ASP A 50 -16.73 -1.84 6.74
N VAL A 51 -15.99 -2.92 6.54
CA VAL A 51 -15.13 -3.51 7.57
C VAL A 51 -13.71 -3.02 7.36
N GLU A 52 -13.19 -2.25 8.32
CA GLU A 52 -11.79 -1.84 8.36
C GLU A 52 -10.88 -3.00 8.78
N PHE A 53 -9.71 -3.10 8.17
CA PHE A 53 -8.70 -4.08 8.54
C PHE A 53 -7.30 -3.58 8.20
N GLU A 54 -6.33 -4.15 8.89
CA GLU A 54 -4.91 -3.90 8.67
C GLU A 54 -4.34 -5.08 7.91
N LEU A 55 -3.65 -4.82 6.80
CA LEU A 55 -2.87 -5.81 6.05
C LEU A 55 -1.40 -5.63 6.37
N PRO A 56 -0.84 -6.45 7.27
CA PRO A 56 0.60 -6.50 7.47
C PRO A 56 1.23 -7.19 6.27
N ILE A 57 1.97 -6.43 5.48
CA ILE A 57 2.84 -6.91 4.41
C ILE A 57 4.23 -7.08 4.98
N SER A 58 4.80 -8.25 4.74
CA SER A 58 6.15 -8.61 5.14
C SER A 58 6.92 -9.19 3.97
N LEU A 59 8.25 -9.30 4.10
CA LEU A 59 9.13 -9.80 3.03
C LEU A 59 8.92 -9.03 1.72
N GLY A 60 8.61 -7.73 1.83
CA GLY A 60 8.16 -6.96 0.71
C GLY A 60 9.30 -6.65 -0.26
N GLN A 61 8.98 -6.71 -1.54
CA GLN A 61 9.86 -6.26 -2.62
C GLN A 61 9.14 -5.19 -3.40
N LEU A 62 9.74 -4.01 -3.47
CA LEU A 62 9.20 -2.87 -4.18
C LEU A 62 10.02 -2.61 -5.44
N ARG A 63 9.35 -2.52 -6.59
CA ARG A 63 9.91 -2.03 -7.84
C ARG A 63 9.07 -0.86 -8.34
N VAL A 64 9.69 0.29 -8.53
CA VAL A 64 9.03 1.51 -8.98
C VAL A 64 9.81 2.14 -10.13
N GLU A 65 9.07 2.58 -11.15
CA GLU A 65 9.57 3.31 -12.31
C GLU A 65 9.02 4.73 -12.26
N PHE A 66 9.88 5.70 -12.56
CA PHE A 66 9.53 7.12 -12.64
C PHE A 66 9.15 7.47 -14.07
N ASN A 67 7.95 8.02 -14.25
CA ASN A 67 7.47 8.43 -15.56
C ASN A 67 7.90 9.88 -15.86
N PRO A 68 8.05 10.26 -17.15
CA PRO A 68 8.44 11.63 -17.53
C PRO A 68 7.50 12.73 -17.02
N ASN A 69 6.23 12.40 -16.74
CA ASN A 69 5.23 13.33 -16.20
C ASN A 69 5.27 13.44 -14.66
N GLY A 70 6.30 12.89 -14.00
CA GLY A 70 6.46 12.88 -12.55
C GLY A 70 5.60 11.85 -11.81
N THR A 71 4.73 11.10 -12.50
CA THR A 71 4.02 9.97 -11.89
C THR A 71 4.97 8.80 -11.66
N ILE A 72 4.58 7.89 -10.77
CA ILE A 72 5.30 6.64 -10.55
C ILE A 72 4.36 5.45 -10.78
N THR A 73 4.92 4.37 -11.31
CA THR A 73 4.24 3.09 -11.50
C THR A 73 5.12 1.98 -10.95
N GLY A 74 4.53 1.03 -10.25
CA GLY A 74 5.32 -0.03 -9.65
C GLY A 74 4.50 -1.22 -9.20
N VAL A 75 5.20 -2.15 -8.58
CA VAL A 75 4.63 -3.33 -7.94
C VAL A 75 5.30 -3.50 -6.59
N LEU A 76 4.47 -3.69 -5.56
CA LEU A 76 4.87 -4.17 -4.25
C LEU A 76 4.47 -5.65 -4.18
N GLY A 77 5.45 -6.54 -4.20
CA GLY A 77 5.26 -7.94 -3.83
C GLY A 77 5.45 -8.10 -2.32
N GLY A 78 4.80 -9.10 -1.71
CA GLY A 78 5.03 -9.43 -0.32
C GLY A 78 4.21 -10.61 0.19
N ALA A 79 4.34 -10.87 1.48
CA ALA A 79 3.69 -11.97 2.18
C ALA A 79 2.66 -11.43 3.18
N LEU A 80 1.43 -11.94 3.07
CA LEU A 80 0.28 -11.60 3.91
C LEU A 80 -0.11 -12.79 4.79
N PRO A 81 -0.30 -12.66 6.11
CA PRO A 81 -0.82 -13.75 6.93
C PRO A 81 -2.24 -14.12 6.50
N TRP A 82 -2.50 -15.39 6.19
CA TRP A 82 -3.84 -15.80 5.74
C TRP A 82 -4.90 -15.57 6.83
N ARG A 83 -4.51 -15.64 8.11
CA ARG A 83 -5.38 -15.41 9.27
C ARG A 83 -5.94 -14.00 9.29
N THR A 84 -5.13 -12.99 8.94
CA THR A 84 -5.57 -11.61 8.86
C THR A 84 -6.74 -11.44 7.90
N LEU A 85 -6.71 -12.13 6.75
CA LEU A 85 -7.82 -12.14 5.80
C LEU A 85 -9.03 -12.95 6.32
N ALA A 86 -8.77 -14.08 6.98
CA ALA A 86 -9.83 -14.93 7.53
C ALA A 86 -10.63 -14.21 8.64
N ASP A 87 -9.96 -13.38 9.44
CA ASP A 87 -10.57 -12.62 10.54
C ASP A 87 -11.53 -11.52 10.04
N VAL A 88 -11.40 -11.09 8.77
CA VAL A 88 -12.32 -10.13 8.15
C VAL A 88 -13.67 -10.77 7.80
N ILE A 89 -13.68 -12.03 7.37
CA ILE A 89 -14.88 -12.73 6.88
C ILE A 89 -16.07 -12.67 7.86
N PRO A 90 -15.93 -13.03 9.16
CA PRO A 90 -17.06 -13.01 10.08
C PRO A 90 -17.57 -11.59 10.40
N ARG A 91 -16.77 -10.56 10.12
CA ARG A 91 -17.11 -9.15 10.36
C ARG A 91 -17.91 -8.56 9.20
N ILE A 92 -17.86 -9.19 8.02
CA ILE A 92 -18.65 -8.80 6.86
C ILE A 92 -20.12 -9.20 7.10
N GLY A 93 -21.03 -8.24 6.96
CA GLY A 93 -22.47 -8.45 7.13
C GLY A 93 -22.99 -9.59 6.27
N GLY A 94 -23.56 -10.62 6.91
CA GLY A 94 -24.13 -11.79 6.21
C GLY A 94 -23.12 -12.80 5.67
N ALA A 95 -21.84 -12.72 6.06
CA ALA A 95 -20.81 -13.67 5.63
C ALA A 95 -20.30 -14.60 6.75
N SER A 96 -20.78 -14.45 7.98
CA SER A 96 -20.30 -15.20 9.15
C SER A 96 -20.43 -16.72 9.00
N GLN A 97 -21.47 -17.21 8.31
CA GLN A 97 -21.64 -18.64 8.01
C GLN A 97 -20.52 -19.22 7.13
N PHE A 98 -19.76 -18.38 6.42
CA PHE A 98 -18.67 -18.80 5.55
C PHE A 98 -17.30 -18.74 6.23
N ALA A 99 -17.20 -18.28 7.48
CA ALA A 99 -15.91 -18.07 8.15
C ALA A 99 -15.01 -19.32 8.17
N ALA A 100 -15.58 -20.48 8.52
CA ALA A 100 -14.83 -21.75 8.57
C ALA A 100 -14.36 -22.21 7.18
N LEU A 101 -15.22 -22.05 6.16
CA LEU A 101 -14.87 -22.37 4.78
C LEU A 101 -13.78 -21.42 4.26
N GLY A 102 -13.95 -20.12 4.49
CA GLY A 102 -12.99 -19.10 4.09
C GLY A 102 -11.63 -19.32 4.74
N ALA A 103 -11.58 -19.58 6.04
CA ALA A 103 -10.34 -19.94 6.74
C ALA A 103 -9.67 -21.18 6.15
N THR A 104 -10.45 -22.21 5.79
CA THR A 104 -9.93 -23.43 5.18
C THR A 104 -9.33 -23.16 3.79
N ILE A 105 -10.01 -22.36 2.97
CA ILE A 105 -9.53 -21.97 1.64
C ILE A 105 -8.27 -21.12 1.76
N LEU A 106 -8.30 -20.08 2.61
CA LEU A 106 -7.17 -19.17 2.82
C LEU A 106 -5.94 -19.90 3.35
N ARG A 107 -6.12 -20.85 4.28
CA ARG A 107 -5.04 -21.74 4.72
C ARG A 107 -4.54 -22.62 3.58
N GLY A 108 -5.44 -23.14 2.74
CA GLY A 108 -5.09 -24.02 1.62
C GLY A 108 -4.31 -23.34 0.50
N ILE A 109 -4.44 -22.02 0.35
CA ILE A 109 -3.69 -21.23 -0.64
C ILE A 109 -2.45 -20.55 -0.06
N ALA A 110 -2.19 -20.68 1.25
CA ALA A 110 -0.96 -20.18 1.85
C ALA A 110 0.24 -20.93 1.25
N ASP A 111 1.17 -20.18 0.68
CA ASP A 111 2.27 -20.68 -0.15
C ASP A 111 3.64 -20.20 0.35
N ILE A 112 3.68 -19.24 1.27
CA ILE A 112 4.90 -18.73 1.88
C ILE A 112 5.07 -19.36 3.27
N MET A 113 6.20 -20.02 3.46
CA MET A 113 6.59 -20.64 4.72
C MET A 113 6.95 -19.59 5.78
N ASN A 114 6.47 -19.79 7.00
CA ASN A 114 6.99 -19.14 8.19
C ASN A 114 8.18 -19.94 8.71
N PHE A 115 9.34 -19.29 8.76
CA PHE A 115 10.59 -19.94 9.17
C PHE A 115 10.63 -20.32 10.65
N GLU A 116 9.76 -19.76 11.49
CA GLU A 116 9.67 -20.12 12.92
C GLU A 116 8.84 -21.38 13.14
N THR A 117 7.74 -21.54 12.39
CA THR A 117 6.80 -22.65 12.57
C THR A 117 7.00 -23.79 11.58
N GLY A 118 7.65 -23.52 10.45
CA GLY A 118 7.80 -24.44 9.32
C GLY A 118 6.51 -24.66 8.51
N GLU A 119 5.41 -23.98 8.85
CA GLU A 119 4.15 -24.06 8.12
C GLU A 119 4.02 -22.95 7.07
N CYS A 120 3.32 -23.22 5.96
CA CYS A 120 2.87 -22.15 5.07
C CYS A 120 1.68 -21.43 5.72
N ASP A 121 1.94 -20.29 6.35
CA ASP A 121 0.93 -19.47 7.02
C ASP A 121 0.73 -18.09 6.36
N ARG A 122 1.44 -17.83 5.26
CA ARG A 122 1.37 -16.59 4.48
C ARG A 122 0.99 -16.87 3.04
N ILE A 123 0.29 -15.91 2.45
CA ILE A 123 -0.11 -15.87 1.05
C ILE A 123 0.78 -14.85 0.35
N SER A 124 1.37 -15.24 -0.77
CA SER A 124 2.06 -14.32 -1.67
C SER A 124 1.05 -13.39 -2.34
N ALA A 125 1.35 -12.09 -2.31
CA ALA A 125 0.50 -11.07 -2.89
C ALA A 125 1.34 -10.06 -3.66
N SER A 126 0.74 -9.50 -4.71
CA SER A 126 1.31 -8.39 -5.46
C SER A 126 0.29 -7.26 -5.53
N ILE A 127 0.71 -6.06 -5.18
CA ILE A 127 -0.09 -4.84 -5.23
C ILE A 127 0.53 -3.93 -6.28
N ARG A 128 -0.30 -3.45 -7.21
CA ARG A 128 0.14 -2.42 -8.16
C ARG A 128 0.18 -1.08 -7.46
N VAL A 129 1.31 -0.40 -7.56
CA VAL A 129 1.54 0.92 -6.98
C VAL A 129 1.42 1.98 -8.07
N HIS A 130 0.66 3.02 -7.77
CA HIS A 130 0.55 4.21 -8.59
C HIS A 130 0.71 5.42 -7.68
N GLY A 131 1.64 6.31 -8.02
CA GLY A 131 1.79 7.58 -7.33
C GLY A 131 1.69 8.73 -8.32
N VAL A 132 1.09 9.82 -7.87
CA VAL A 132 0.99 11.07 -8.61
C VAL A 132 1.78 12.15 -7.86
N PRO A 133 2.35 13.14 -8.55
CA PRO A 133 3.02 14.26 -7.90
C PRO A 133 2.12 14.92 -6.87
N ALA A 134 2.70 15.19 -5.71
CA ALA A 134 2.01 15.79 -4.58
C ALA A 134 1.66 17.26 -4.79
N PHE A 135 2.61 18.03 -5.31
CA PHE A 135 2.48 19.45 -5.55
C PHE A 135 3.47 19.86 -6.66
N ILE A 136 2.98 20.42 -7.77
CA ILE A 136 3.70 21.55 -8.37
C ILE A 136 3.30 22.72 -7.46
N TYR A 137 4.18 23.13 -6.56
CA TYR A 137 4.17 24.54 -6.20
C TYR A 137 4.66 25.26 -7.45
N GLU A 138 3.97 26.30 -7.90
CA GLU A 138 4.62 27.23 -8.82
C GLU A 138 5.91 27.65 -8.12
N ASP A 139 7.05 27.15 -8.62
CA ASP A 139 8.32 27.81 -8.40
C ASP A 139 8.04 29.27 -8.67
N SER A 140 8.24 30.09 -7.63
CA SER A 140 7.88 31.48 -7.57
C SER A 140 8.06 32.11 -8.94
N ALA A 141 6.95 32.45 -9.62
CA ALA A 141 7.03 33.16 -10.87
C ALA A 141 7.98 34.34 -10.63
N PRO A 142 9.07 34.50 -11.42
CA PRO A 142 9.95 35.62 -11.21
C PRO A 142 9.08 36.87 -11.36
N SER A 143 8.99 37.66 -10.29
CA SER A 143 8.26 38.93 -10.32
C SER A 143 8.86 39.74 -11.47
N PRO A 144 8.08 40.01 -12.55
CA PRO A 144 8.55 40.89 -13.59
C PRO A 144 8.36 42.31 -13.09
N ASP A 145 9.47 43.03 -12.98
CA ASP A 145 9.55 44.49 -12.90
C ASP A 145 8.63 45.19 -11.89
N ALA A 146 9.12 45.35 -10.65
CA ALA A 146 8.96 46.65 -10.01
C ALA A 146 10.04 47.57 -10.59
N GLY A 147 9.69 48.27 -11.67
CA GLY A 147 10.54 49.27 -12.29
C GLY A 147 11.13 50.24 -11.26
N VAL A 148 12.44 50.42 -11.34
CA VAL A 148 13.29 51.40 -10.63
C VAL A 148 13.17 52.76 -11.33
N PRO A 149 13.48 53.92 -10.72
CA PRO A 149 13.35 54.39 -9.33
C PRO A 149 12.27 55.49 -9.15
#